data_AF-A0A836QRW2-F1
#
_entry.id   AF-A0A836QRW2-F1
#
_cell.length_a   1.000
_cell.length_b   1.000
_cell.length_c   1.000
_cell.angle_alpha   90.00
_cell.angle_beta   90.00
_cell.angle_gamma   90.00
#
_symmetry.space_group_name_H-M   'P 1'
#
loop_
_entity.id
_entity.type
_entity.pdbx_description
1 polymer ?
#
loop_
_entity_poly.entity_id
_entity_poly.type
_entity_poly.pdbx_seq_one_letter_code
_entity_poly.pdbx_strand_id
1 'polypeptide(L)'
;MPSEDFVLSTMEYAVPMDVEPEIFFYEPEPERRKNDPVYNTHEVRICNLRGHENETSFDEHGFSLISIDAAVAPFADRDTVEKKYYPEAAELVKSAVGAVEVHAFDHNYRSDIVEQQNSANALPVRLVHNDYTEISAPTRVRELLPDRAEELLRKRYAFINLWRPLSHTVQDWPLGVCAANSVQGSDFFTLALRYSDRNGQIYLVRHNPNHEWYFVSQMRTNEALLLKVFDSAEDGRSRYTPHSAFKDPSSPDDAKPRISIETRTVAFFD
;
A
#
# COMPACT_ATOMS: atom_id res chain seq x y z
N MET A 1 -23.61 9.63 4.84
CA MET A 1 -24.10 8.64 3.86
C MET A 1 -22.93 8.40 2.94
N PRO A 2 -22.57 7.16 2.59
CA PRO A 2 -21.46 6.94 1.66
C PRO A 2 -21.73 7.75 0.39
N SER A 3 -20.72 8.48 -0.08
CA SER A 3 -20.80 9.36 -1.24
C SER A 3 -21.60 8.72 -2.39
N GLU A 4 -22.56 9.47 -2.95
CA GLU A 4 -23.30 9.07 -4.17
C GLU A 4 -22.39 9.03 -5.40
N ASP A 5 -21.17 9.57 -5.30
CA ASP A 5 -20.13 9.51 -6.32
C ASP A 5 -19.25 8.27 -6.12
N PHE A 6 -19.48 7.24 -6.95
CA PHE A 6 -18.77 5.97 -6.90
C PHE A 6 -18.67 5.36 -8.30
N VAL A 7 -17.74 4.41 -8.44
CA VAL A 7 -17.67 3.52 -9.60
C VAL A 7 -17.87 2.06 -9.17
N LEU A 8 -18.39 1.24 -10.09
CA LEU A 8 -18.38 -0.22 -9.96
C LEU A 8 -17.20 -0.76 -10.76
N SER A 9 -16.31 -1.47 -10.11
CA SER A 9 -15.17 -2.11 -10.76
C SER A 9 -14.85 -3.43 -10.09
N THR A 10 -13.86 -4.15 -10.62
CA THR A 10 -13.47 -5.46 -10.12
C THR A 10 -12.14 -5.40 -9.37
N MET A 11 -12.06 -6.11 -8.25
CA MET A 11 -10.83 -6.37 -7.51
C MET A 11 -10.60 -7.87 -7.32
N GLU A 12 -9.34 -8.28 -7.25
CA GLU A 12 -8.97 -9.68 -6.99
C GLU A 12 -8.78 -9.88 -5.48
N TYR A 13 -9.57 -10.77 -4.89
CA TYR A 13 -9.45 -11.18 -3.49
C TYR A 13 -8.88 -12.59 -3.42
N ALA A 14 -8.17 -12.86 -2.33
CA ALA A 14 -7.65 -14.19 -2.10
C ALA A 14 -8.72 -15.11 -1.48
N VAL A 15 -8.69 -16.37 -1.89
CA VAL A 15 -9.54 -17.43 -1.35
C VAL A 15 -8.80 -18.06 -0.17
N PRO A 16 -9.39 -18.10 1.04
CA PRO A 16 -8.78 -18.79 2.18
C PRO A 16 -8.48 -20.26 1.85
N MET A 17 -7.33 -20.75 2.30
CA MET A 17 -6.83 -22.10 2.05
C MET A 17 -6.57 -22.82 3.38
N ASP A 18 -6.68 -24.15 3.37
CA ASP A 18 -6.38 -24.98 4.56
C ASP A 18 -4.88 -25.00 4.92
N VAL A 19 -4.02 -24.64 3.96
CA VAL A 19 -2.58 -24.55 4.11
C VAL A 19 -2.16 -23.12 3.78
N GLU A 20 -1.20 -22.58 4.55
CA GLU A 20 -0.66 -21.23 4.29
C GLU A 20 -0.14 -21.15 2.85
N PRO A 21 -0.64 -20.19 2.05
CA PRO A 21 -0.11 -19.97 0.71
C PRO A 21 1.31 -19.41 0.78
N GLU A 22 2.12 -19.70 -0.23
CA GLU A 22 3.47 -19.18 -0.35
C GLU A 22 3.85 -18.85 -1.80
N ILE A 23 4.66 -17.80 -1.96
CA ILE A 23 5.26 -17.42 -3.24
C ILE A 23 6.79 -17.49 -3.11
N PHE A 24 7.44 -18.08 -4.11
CA PHE A 24 8.89 -18.15 -4.19
C PHE A 24 9.43 -17.12 -5.19
N PHE A 25 10.43 -16.35 -4.75
CA PHE A 25 11.20 -15.43 -5.59
C PHE A 25 12.53 -16.05 -6.05
N TYR A 26 12.65 -17.37 -5.94
CA TYR A 26 13.74 -18.20 -6.43
C TYR A 26 13.16 -19.54 -6.89
N GLU A 27 13.92 -20.33 -7.66
CA GLU A 27 13.47 -21.68 -8.03
C GLU A 27 13.60 -22.63 -6.82
N PRO A 28 12.49 -23.14 -6.25
CA PRO A 28 12.58 -24.06 -5.13
C PRO A 28 13.07 -25.45 -5.58
N GLU A 29 13.43 -26.29 -4.62
CA GLU A 29 13.78 -27.68 -4.89
C GLU A 29 12.64 -28.40 -5.65
N PRO A 30 12.94 -29.25 -6.65
CA PRO A 30 11.92 -29.87 -7.51
C PRO A 30 10.84 -30.67 -6.77
N GLU A 31 11.17 -31.19 -5.59
CA GLU A 31 10.27 -32.00 -4.75
C GLU A 31 9.35 -31.14 -3.86
N ARG A 32 9.63 -29.83 -3.75
CA ARG A 32 8.84 -28.93 -2.90
C ARG A 32 7.50 -28.64 -3.56
N ARG A 33 6.43 -29.12 -2.92
CA ARG A 33 5.06 -28.75 -3.29
C ARG A 33 4.82 -27.28 -2.99
N LYS A 34 4.51 -26.50 -4.01
CA LYS A 34 4.10 -25.08 -3.88
C LYS A 34 2.64 -25.02 -3.42
N ASN A 35 2.36 -24.13 -2.47
CA ASN A 35 1.00 -23.77 -2.07
C ASN A 35 0.66 -22.43 -2.70
N ASP A 36 0.46 -22.42 -4.02
CA ASP A 36 0.19 -21.18 -4.73
C ASP A 36 -1.15 -20.59 -4.26
N PRO A 37 -1.21 -19.27 -3.96
CA PRO A 37 -2.44 -18.62 -3.56
C PRO A 37 -3.49 -18.66 -4.67
N VAL A 38 -4.75 -18.84 -4.27
CA VAL A 38 -5.91 -18.83 -5.17
C VAL A 38 -6.66 -17.51 -5.04
N TYR A 39 -7.08 -16.94 -6.17
CA TYR A 39 -7.75 -15.65 -6.22
C TYR A 39 -9.08 -15.74 -6.95
N ASN A 40 -10.05 -14.92 -6.53
CA ASN A 40 -11.32 -14.70 -7.20
C ASN A 40 -11.53 -13.20 -7.44
N THR A 41 -12.13 -12.88 -8.58
CA THR A 41 -12.50 -11.51 -8.92
C THR A 41 -13.90 -11.20 -8.42
N HIS A 42 -14.06 -10.06 -7.74
CA HIS A 42 -15.34 -9.57 -7.24
C HIS A 42 -15.60 -8.15 -7.75
N GLU A 43 -16.82 -7.89 -8.19
CA GLU A 43 -17.28 -6.52 -8.41
C GLU A 43 -17.48 -5.84 -7.05
N VAL A 44 -16.96 -4.63 -6.91
CA VAL A 44 -16.99 -3.83 -5.69
C VAL A 44 -17.41 -2.40 -6.02
N ARG A 45 -18.11 -1.77 -5.07
CA ARG A 45 -18.37 -0.34 -5.07
C ARG A 45 -17.16 0.39 -4.53
N ILE A 46 -16.65 1.37 -5.28
CA ILE A 46 -15.48 2.17 -4.90
C ILE A 46 -15.89 3.65 -4.90
N CYS A 47 -15.99 4.24 -3.72
CA CYS A 47 -16.42 5.61 -3.50
C CYS A 47 -15.32 6.61 -3.88
N ASN A 48 -15.69 7.70 -4.54
CA ASN A 48 -14.77 8.79 -4.80
C ASN A 48 -14.58 9.63 -3.53
N LEU A 49 -13.35 9.72 -3.04
CA LEU A 49 -12.97 10.51 -1.88
C LEU A 49 -12.89 12.02 -2.19
N ARG A 50 -12.80 12.39 -3.48
CA ARG A 50 -12.66 13.78 -3.90
C ARG A 50 -13.85 14.61 -3.41
N GLY A 51 -13.58 15.67 -2.66
CA GLY A 51 -14.62 16.54 -2.06
C GLY A 51 -15.24 15.99 -0.77
N HIS A 52 -14.85 14.79 -0.35
CA HIS A 52 -15.29 14.10 0.86
C HIS A 52 -14.10 13.76 1.76
N GLU A 53 -12.95 14.42 1.58
CA GLU A 53 -11.72 14.11 2.30
C GLU A 53 -11.88 14.22 3.82
N ASN A 54 -12.77 15.11 4.28
CA ASN A 54 -13.11 15.35 5.69
C ASN A 54 -14.04 14.29 6.31
N GLU A 55 -14.61 13.39 5.51
CA GLU A 55 -15.45 12.28 6.00
C GLU A 55 -14.61 11.08 6.44
N THR A 56 -13.32 11.07 6.06
CA THR A 56 -12.36 10.03 6.44
C THR A 56 -11.31 10.57 7.39
N SER A 57 -10.68 9.68 8.15
CA SER A 57 -9.58 10.05 9.05
C SER A 57 -8.50 8.97 9.04
N PHE A 58 -7.26 9.38 9.25
CA PHE A 58 -6.13 8.45 9.26
C PHE A 58 -6.23 7.42 10.40
N ASP A 59 -6.74 7.84 11.57
CA ASP A 59 -6.84 6.96 12.73
C ASP A 59 -8.01 5.97 12.64
N GLU A 60 -9.10 6.29 11.95
CA GLU A 60 -10.26 5.38 11.83
C GLU A 60 -10.24 4.59 10.51
N HIS A 61 -10.00 5.27 9.39
CA HIS A 61 -10.07 4.69 8.05
C HIS A 61 -8.73 4.13 7.59
N GLY A 62 -7.62 4.56 8.21
CA GLY A 62 -6.27 4.07 7.90
C GLY A 62 -5.60 4.78 6.71
N PHE A 63 -6.25 5.76 6.11
CA PHE A 63 -5.67 6.54 5.02
C PHE A 63 -6.05 8.02 5.10
N SER A 64 -5.31 8.87 4.38
CA SER A 64 -5.63 10.28 4.20
C SER A 64 -5.02 10.84 2.92
N LEU A 65 -5.70 11.81 2.30
CA LEU A 65 -5.17 12.58 1.18
C LEU A 65 -4.48 13.84 1.74
N ILE A 66 -3.24 14.08 1.34
CA ILE A 66 -2.48 15.27 1.70
C ILE A 66 -2.12 16.08 0.45
N SER A 67 -2.09 17.40 0.61
CA SER A 67 -1.53 18.33 -0.37
C SER A 67 -0.02 18.46 -0.16
N ILE A 68 0.71 18.64 -1.26
CA ILE A 68 2.17 18.80 -1.24
C ILE A 68 2.58 19.99 -2.11
N ASP A 69 3.56 20.76 -1.62
CA ASP A 69 3.89 22.08 -2.18
C ASP A 69 4.53 22.01 -3.58
N ALA A 70 5.22 20.92 -3.90
CA ALA A 70 5.89 20.74 -5.19
C ALA A 70 5.61 19.38 -5.83
N ALA A 71 5.23 19.41 -7.11
CA ALA A 71 5.24 18.23 -7.94
C ALA A 71 6.70 17.78 -8.16
N VAL A 72 6.98 16.50 -7.90
CA VAL A 72 8.30 15.92 -8.16
C VAL A 72 8.26 15.29 -9.55
N ALA A 73 9.21 15.68 -10.40
CA ALA A 73 9.34 15.08 -11.73
C ALA A 73 9.69 13.58 -11.62
N PRO A 74 9.34 12.75 -12.62
CA PRO A 74 9.77 11.37 -12.70
C PRO A 74 11.29 11.22 -12.47
N PHE A 75 11.68 10.20 -11.72
CA PHE A 75 13.08 9.99 -11.32
C PHE A 75 13.86 9.27 -12.43
N ALA A 76 15.12 9.64 -12.61
CA ALA A 76 16.00 9.03 -13.62
C ALA A 76 16.51 7.65 -13.19
N ASP A 77 16.76 7.48 -11.90
CA ASP A 77 17.35 6.27 -11.33
C ASP A 77 16.98 6.12 -9.84
N ARG A 78 17.22 4.91 -9.32
CA ARG A 78 17.00 4.53 -7.92
C ARG A 78 17.79 5.41 -6.94
N ASP A 79 19.04 5.72 -7.28
CA ASP A 79 19.93 6.54 -6.46
C ASP A 79 19.35 7.94 -6.19
N THR A 80 18.70 8.53 -7.18
CA THR A 80 18.03 9.82 -7.09
C THR A 80 16.84 9.74 -6.16
N VAL A 81 16.05 8.66 -6.21
CA VAL A 81 14.93 8.43 -5.28
C VAL A 81 15.45 8.36 -3.85
N GLU A 82 16.45 7.52 -3.59
CA GLU A 82 16.98 7.30 -2.24
C GLU A 82 17.65 8.56 -1.67
N LYS A 83 18.43 9.29 -2.47
CA LYS A 83 19.19 10.46 -1.97
C LYS A 83 18.37 11.73 -1.88
N LYS A 84 17.35 11.91 -2.73
CA LYS A 84 16.57 13.16 -2.79
C LYS A 84 15.14 13.00 -2.31
N TYR A 85 14.47 11.92 -2.69
CA TYR A 85 13.04 11.76 -2.45
C TYR A 85 12.72 11.10 -1.10
N TYR A 86 13.52 10.16 -0.63
CA TYR A 86 13.30 9.56 0.69
C TYR A 86 13.27 10.57 1.84
N PRO A 87 14.19 11.57 1.91
CA PRO A 87 14.09 12.62 2.92
C PRO A 87 12.80 13.43 2.82
N GLU A 88 12.36 13.79 1.61
CA GLU A 88 11.10 14.50 1.39
C GLU A 88 9.90 13.66 1.84
N ALA A 89 9.83 12.40 1.43
CA ALA A 89 8.76 11.48 1.80
C ALA A 89 8.70 11.26 3.32
N ALA A 90 9.85 11.12 3.97
CA ALA A 90 9.93 11.00 5.43
C ALA A 90 9.38 12.24 6.14
N GLU A 91 9.76 13.44 5.70
CA GLU A 91 9.26 14.70 6.30
C GLU A 91 7.76 14.92 6.05
N LEU A 92 7.25 14.55 4.87
CA LEU A 92 5.82 14.60 4.57
C LEU A 92 5.01 13.67 5.50
N VAL A 93 5.44 12.42 5.63
CA VAL A 93 4.79 11.46 6.55
C VAL A 93 4.89 11.94 7.99
N LYS A 94 6.09 12.38 8.41
CA LYS A 94 6.35 12.87 9.76
C LYS A 94 5.42 14.01 10.15
N SER A 95 5.31 15.01 9.28
CA SER A 95 4.47 16.19 9.49
C SER A 95 2.98 15.83 9.50
N ALA A 96 2.56 14.91 8.62
CA ALA A 96 1.15 14.52 8.49
C ALA A 96 0.63 13.69 9.67
N VAL A 97 1.49 12.87 10.29
CA VAL A 97 1.05 11.94 11.36
C VAL A 97 1.57 12.32 12.75
N GLY A 98 2.39 13.35 12.88
CA GLY A 98 2.95 13.78 14.16
C GLY A 98 3.98 12.82 14.73
N ALA A 99 4.72 12.11 13.88
CA ALA A 99 5.80 11.23 14.30
C ALA A 99 7.05 12.04 14.72
N VAL A 100 7.89 11.47 15.59
CA VAL A 100 9.16 12.09 15.97
C VAL A 100 10.31 11.73 15.04
N GLU A 101 10.26 10.52 14.50
CA GLU A 101 11.24 9.98 13.58
C GLU A 101 10.52 9.19 12.49
N VAL A 102 10.91 9.40 11.22
CA VAL A 102 10.40 8.63 10.09
C VAL A 102 11.58 8.18 9.24
N HIS A 103 11.62 6.90 8.91
CA HIS A 103 12.64 6.31 8.05
C HIS A 103 11.99 5.73 6.79
N ALA A 104 12.30 6.31 5.63
CA ALA A 104 11.96 5.76 4.33
C ALA A 104 13.02 4.75 3.89
N PHE A 105 12.60 3.56 3.43
CA PHE A 105 13.54 2.45 3.22
C PHE A 105 13.33 1.64 1.94
N ASP A 106 12.19 1.77 1.28
CA ASP A 106 11.87 1.04 0.06
C ASP A 106 10.87 1.81 -0.79
N HIS A 107 10.84 1.54 -2.10
CA HIS A 107 9.83 2.10 -2.98
C HIS A 107 9.48 1.18 -4.14
N ASN A 108 8.21 1.27 -4.57
CA ASN A 108 7.75 0.74 -5.84
C ASN A 108 7.54 1.90 -6.80
N TYR A 109 8.37 1.96 -7.85
CA TYR A 109 8.19 2.87 -8.96
C TYR A 109 7.47 2.14 -10.11
N ARG A 110 6.36 2.69 -10.59
CA ARG A 110 5.57 2.11 -11.67
C ARG A 110 5.52 3.09 -12.84
N SER A 111 6.01 2.66 -13.98
CA SER A 111 5.95 3.41 -15.23
C SER A 111 5.89 2.48 -16.45
N ASP A 112 5.35 3.02 -17.53
CA ASP A 112 5.27 2.33 -18.83
C ASP A 112 6.57 2.44 -19.64
N ILE A 113 7.66 2.93 -19.06
CA ILE A 113 8.95 3.00 -19.73
C ILE A 113 9.49 1.57 -19.90
N VAL A 114 9.68 1.17 -21.16
CA VAL A 114 10.02 -0.18 -21.64
C VAL A 114 11.19 -0.85 -20.89
N GLU A 115 12.18 -0.07 -20.44
CA GLU A 115 13.33 -0.61 -19.68
C GLU A 115 12.95 -1.15 -18.28
N GLN A 116 11.84 -0.69 -17.69
CA GLN A 116 11.35 -1.15 -16.39
C GLN A 116 10.25 -2.22 -16.49
N GLN A 117 9.69 -2.45 -17.68
CA GLN A 117 8.65 -3.47 -17.94
C GLN A 117 9.11 -4.91 -17.70
N ASN A 118 10.43 -5.16 -17.70
CA ASN A 118 11.01 -6.48 -17.40
C ASN A 118 11.13 -6.78 -15.90
N SER A 119 10.66 -5.88 -15.02
CA SER A 119 10.59 -6.13 -13.58
C SER A 119 9.18 -6.51 -13.17
N ALA A 120 9.04 -7.48 -12.24
CA ALA A 120 7.76 -7.89 -11.67
C ALA A 120 6.97 -6.73 -11.00
N ASN A 121 7.60 -5.56 -10.83
CA ASN A 121 7.04 -4.37 -10.19
C ASN A 121 6.40 -3.37 -11.17
N ALA A 122 6.50 -3.58 -12.49
CA ALA A 122 6.02 -2.61 -13.48
C ALA A 122 4.49 -2.42 -13.48
N LEU A 123 3.73 -3.50 -13.29
CA LEU A 123 2.28 -3.50 -13.49
C LEU A 123 1.49 -3.36 -12.20
N PRO A 124 0.45 -2.49 -12.14
CA PRO A 124 -0.46 -2.35 -11.00
C PRO A 124 -0.83 -3.67 -10.32
N VAL A 125 -0.67 -3.76 -9.00
CA VAL A 125 -1.08 -4.94 -8.23
C VAL A 125 -2.60 -4.93 -8.07
N ARG A 126 -3.24 -5.99 -8.58
CA ARG A 126 -4.71 -6.14 -8.62
C ARG A 126 -5.27 -6.94 -7.43
N LEU A 127 -4.38 -7.67 -6.76
CA LEU A 127 -4.67 -8.43 -5.56
C LEU A 127 -4.84 -7.50 -4.36
N VAL A 128 -5.96 -7.62 -3.67
CA VAL A 128 -6.18 -6.95 -2.38
C VAL A 128 -5.25 -7.54 -1.34
N HIS A 129 -4.42 -6.68 -0.74
CA HIS A 129 -3.42 -7.07 0.25
C HIS A 129 -3.20 -5.96 1.28
N ASN A 130 -2.51 -6.31 2.37
CA ASN A 130 -1.89 -5.38 3.29
C ASN A 130 -0.42 -5.80 3.51
N ASP A 131 0.50 -4.83 3.41
CA ASP A 131 1.95 -5.06 3.31
C ASP A 131 2.58 -5.75 4.51
N TYR A 132 1.98 -5.62 5.70
CA TYR A 132 2.58 -6.09 6.94
C TYR A 132 1.62 -6.89 7.79
N THR A 133 2.21 -7.72 8.64
CA THR A 133 1.55 -8.56 9.63
C THR A 133 2.11 -8.26 11.01
N GLU A 134 1.49 -8.81 12.06
CA GLU A 134 2.00 -8.77 13.43
C GLU A 134 3.44 -9.32 13.56
N ILE A 135 3.83 -10.23 12.66
CA ILE A 135 5.15 -10.85 12.67
C ILE A 135 6.14 -10.08 11.78
N SER A 136 5.71 -9.72 10.57
CA SER A 136 6.61 -9.11 9.59
C SER A 136 6.95 -7.65 9.90
N ALA A 137 6.05 -6.88 10.52
CA ALA A 137 6.34 -5.50 10.91
C ALA A 137 7.51 -5.37 11.91
N PRO A 138 7.50 -6.01 13.10
CA PRO A 138 8.62 -5.90 14.03
C PRO A 138 9.89 -6.56 13.49
N THR A 139 9.76 -7.62 12.68
CA THR A 139 10.91 -8.22 11.98
C THR A 139 11.56 -7.20 11.05
N ARG A 140 10.77 -6.45 10.28
CA ARG A 140 11.28 -5.44 9.35
C ARG A 140 11.98 -4.29 10.08
N VAL A 141 11.50 -3.86 11.26
CA VAL A 141 12.21 -2.89 12.09
C VAL A 141 13.60 -3.40 12.50
N ARG A 142 13.71 -4.67 12.91
CA ARG A 142 15.00 -5.29 13.26
C ARG A 142 15.97 -5.38 12.08
N GLU A 143 15.47 -5.65 10.88
CA GLU A 143 16.27 -5.67 9.66
C GLU A 143 16.78 -4.28 9.27
N LEU A 144 15.93 -3.25 9.38
CA LEU A 144 16.26 -1.89 8.95
C LEU A 144 17.14 -1.14 9.95
N LEU A 145 16.91 -1.33 11.25
CA LEU A 145 17.51 -0.53 12.33
C LEU A 145 18.07 -1.44 13.44
N PRO A 146 18.97 -2.41 13.12
CA PRO A 146 19.37 -3.47 14.05
C PRO A 146 19.92 -2.95 15.38
N ASP A 147 20.69 -1.86 15.35
CA ASP A 147 21.34 -1.29 16.54
C ASP A 147 20.35 -0.62 17.52
N ARG A 148 19.17 -0.20 17.03
CA ARG A 148 18.16 0.53 17.80
C ARG A 148 16.82 -0.21 17.91
N ALA A 149 16.67 -1.34 17.25
CA ALA A 149 15.37 -2.00 17.08
C ALA A 149 14.66 -2.30 18.40
N GLU A 150 15.36 -2.84 19.40
CA GLU A 150 14.74 -3.19 20.69
C GLU A 150 14.36 -1.96 21.53
N GLU A 151 14.97 -0.79 21.29
CA GLU A 151 14.50 0.47 21.87
C GLU A 151 13.24 0.95 21.15
N LEU A 152 13.28 0.98 19.82
CA LEU A 152 12.21 1.50 18.97
C LEU A 152 10.92 0.66 19.04
N LEU A 153 11.05 -0.67 19.12
CA LEU A 153 9.92 -1.60 19.24
C LEU A 153 9.19 -1.53 20.59
N ARG A 154 9.77 -0.88 21.60
CA ARG A 154 9.09 -0.59 22.87
C ARG A 154 8.21 0.65 22.80
N LYS A 155 8.40 1.49 21.78
CA LYS A 155 7.58 2.67 21.51
C LYS A 155 6.48 2.32 20.52
N ARG A 156 5.54 3.25 20.33
CA ARG A 156 4.59 3.13 19.21
C ARG A 156 5.34 3.35 17.89
N TYR A 157 5.06 2.51 16.91
CA TYR A 157 5.57 2.65 15.55
C TYR A 157 4.50 2.23 14.54
N ALA A 158 4.56 2.80 13.34
CA ALA A 158 3.63 2.51 12.26
C ALA A 158 4.37 2.40 10.93
N PHE A 159 3.97 1.46 10.08
CA PHE A 159 4.38 1.45 8.68
C PHE A 159 3.36 2.23 7.87
N ILE A 160 3.85 3.25 7.16
CA ILE A 160 3.03 4.17 6.39
C ILE A 160 3.57 4.22 4.97
N ASN A 161 2.74 3.86 4.01
CA ASN A 161 3.03 4.02 2.60
C ASN A 161 2.60 5.42 2.17
N LEU A 162 3.48 6.14 1.49
CA LEU A 162 3.16 7.37 0.78
C LEU A 162 3.07 7.05 -0.71
N TRP A 163 1.86 7.14 -1.26
CA TRP A 163 1.60 6.92 -2.66
C TRP A 163 1.30 8.23 -3.38
N ARG A 164 2.00 8.54 -4.48
CA ARG A 164 1.71 9.74 -5.29
C ARG A 164 1.94 9.52 -6.78
N PRO A 165 1.22 10.26 -7.64
CA PRO A 165 1.59 10.41 -9.04
C PRO A 165 2.77 11.35 -9.24
N LEU A 166 3.55 11.10 -10.30
CA LEU A 166 4.77 11.86 -10.58
C LEU A 166 4.69 12.71 -11.85
N SER A 167 4.03 12.22 -12.91
CA SER A 167 4.06 12.88 -14.22
C SER A 167 2.81 13.70 -14.54
N HIS A 168 1.64 13.13 -14.28
CA HIS A 168 0.36 13.69 -14.69
C HIS A 168 -0.73 13.17 -13.76
N THR A 169 -1.92 13.76 -13.89
CA THR A 169 -3.12 13.32 -13.17
C THR A 169 -3.42 11.86 -13.44
N VAL A 170 -3.75 11.10 -12.40
CA VAL A 170 -4.08 9.67 -12.52
C VAL A 170 -5.46 9.53 -13.17
N GLN A 171 -5.47 8.90 -14.33
CA GLN A 171 -6.68 8.61 -15.11
C GLN A 171 -6.85 7.13 -15.40
N ASP A 172 -5.76 6.36 -15.38
CA ASP A 172 -5.77 4.91 -15.59
C ASP A 172 -5.23 4.19 -14.37
N TRP A 173 -5.88 3.08 -14.02
CA TRP A 173 -5.59 2.25 -12.86
C TRP A 173 -5.36 3.04 -11.55
N PRO A 174 -6.32 3.78 -10.98
CA PRO A 174 -6.12 4.43 -9.67
C PRO A 174 -5.79 3.43 -8.54
N LEU A 175 -5.27 3.97 -7.42
CA LEU A 175 -5.13 3.21 -6.19
C LEU A 175 -6.44 3.24 -5.41
N GLY A 176 -7.02 2.06 -5.17
CA GLY A 176 -8.13 1.87 -4.24
C GLY A 176 -7.60 1.55 -2.84
N VAL A 177 -8.23 2.12 -1.83
CA VAL A 177 -7.97 1.87 -0.41
C VAL A 177 -9.24 1.47 0.31
N CYS A 178 -9.17 0.42 1.11
CA CYS A 178 -10.29 -0.07 1.90
C CYS A 178 -10.25 0.60 3.27
N ALA A 179 -11.37 1.19 3.71
CA ALA A 179 -11.46 1.78 5.03
C ALA A 179 -11.27 0.70 6.10
N ALA A 180 -10.25 0.87 6.92
CA ALA A 180 -9.83 -0.13 7.89
C ALA A 180 -10.91 -0.47 8.92
N ASN A 181 -11.78 0.49 9.28
CA ASN A 181 -12.94 0.28 10.15
C ASN A 181 -14.05 -0.60 9.52
N SER A 182 -14.01 -0.87 8.22
CA SER A 182 -14.92 -1.79 7.52
C SER A 182 -14.38 -3.23 7.38
N VAL A 183 -13.11 -3.46 7.76
CA VAL A 183 -12.42 -4.73 7.60
C VAL A 183 -12.36 -5.48 8.92
N GLN A 184 -12.74 -6.76 8.93
CA GLN A 184 -12.68 -7.57 10.14
C GLN A 184 -11.34 -8.30 10.24
N GLY A 185 -10.86 -8.54 11.46
CA GLY A 185 -9.65 -9.35 11.69
C GLY A 185 -9.72 -10.72 11.01
N SER A 186 -10.92 -11.32 10.95
CA SER A 186 -11.14 -12.61 10.29
C SER A 186 -11.08 -12.57 8.76
N ASP A 187 -10.99 -11.38 8.16
CA ASP A 187 -10.83 -11.21 6.71
C ASP A 187 -9.38 -11.36 6.26
N PHE A 188 -8.43 -11.27 7.20
CA PHE A 188 -7.00 -11.41 6.94
C PHE A 188 -6.51 -12.85 7.10
N PHE A 189 -5.61 -13.26 6.22
CA PHE A 189 -4.80 -14.47 6.36
C PHE A 189 -3.44 -14.26 5.72
N THR A 190 -2.45 -15.03 6.14
CA THR A 190 -1.06 -14.77 5.78
C THR A 190 -0.71 -15.34 4.41
N LEU A 191 0.16 -14.63 3.70
CA LEU A 191 0.90 -15.14 2.55
C LEU A 191 2.38 -15.09 2.87
N ALA A 192 3.04 -16.24 2.78
CA ALA A 192 4.47 -16.29 2.98
C ALA A 192 5.23 -15.93 1.70
N LEU A 193 6.20 -15.02 1.84
CA LEU A 193 7.08 -14.61 0.75
C LEU A 193 8.46 -15.24 0.97
N ARG A 194 8.88 -16.13 0.07
CA ARG A 194 10.12 -16.89 0.19
C ARG A 194 11.18 -16.27 -0.73
N TYR A 195 12.18 -15.63 -0.14
CA TYR A 195 13.38 -15.16 -0.84
C TYR A 195 14.53 -16.14 -0.56
N SER A 196 15.59 -16.08 -1.36
CA SER A 196 16.75 -16.97 -1.19
C SER A 196 17.51 -16.72 0.11
N ASP A 197 17.42 -15.51 0.65
CA ASP A 197 18.16 -15.03 1.83
C ASP A 197 17.27 -14.76 3.04
N ARG A 198 15.95 -14.66 2.88
CA ARG A 198 15.01 -14.34 3.96
C ARG A 198 13.58 -14.82 3.70
N ASN A 199 12.77 -14.81 4.76
CA ASN A 199 11.32 -15.02 4.68
C ASN A 199 10.59 -13.72 5.03
N GLY A 200 9.64 -13.32 4.18
CA GLY A 200 8.68 -12.26 4.46
C GLY A 200 7.27 -12.83 4.64
N GLN A 201 6.35 -11.98 5.09
CA GLN A 201 4.94 -12.31 5.17
C GLN A 201 4.10 -11.04 5.01
N ILE A 202 3.01 -11.14 4.25
CA ILE A 202 2.00 -10.09 4.11
C ILE A 202 0.63 -10.65 4.50
N TYR A 203 -0.36 -9.78 4.65
CA TYR A 203 -1.75 -10.23 4.71
C TYR A 203 -2.39 -10.23 3.32
N LEU A 204 -2.97 -11.36 2.96
CA LEU A 204 -4.03 -11.45 1.98
C LEU A 204 -5.37 -11.19 2.64
N VAL A 205 -6.34 -10.77 1.82
CA VAL A 205 -7.68 -10.42 2.27
C VAL A 205 -8.69 -11.26 1.50
N ARG A 206 -9.61 -11.89 2.22
CA ARG A 206 -10.78 -12.54 1.62
C ARG A 206 -11.86 -11.50 1.33
N HIS A 207 -12.70 -11.76 0.33
CA HIS A 207 -13.81 -10.86 0.03
C HIS A 207 -14.82 -10.80 1.20
N ASN A 208 -15.22 -9.59 1.57
CA ASN A 208 -16.32 -9.32 2.48
C ASN A 208 -17.19 -8.20 1.87
N PRO A 209 -18.51 -8.39 1.71
CA PRO A 209 -19.39 -7.38 1.11
C PRO A 209 -19.49 -6.09 1.93
N ASN A 210 -19.04 -6.09 3.19
CA ASN A 210 -19.01 -4.89 4.03
C ASN A 210 -17.77 -4.02 3.81
N HIS A 211 -16.80 -4.45 3.00
CA HIS A 211 -15.63 -3.63 2.69
C HIS A 211 -16.04 -2.33 2.01
N GLU A 212 -15.61 -1.21 2.58
CA GLU A 212 -15.83 0.12 2.02
C GLU A 212 -14.56 0.59 1.30
N TRP A 213 -14.65 0.70 -0.02
CA TRP A 213 -13.53 1.12 -0.85
C TRP A 213 -13.60 2.57 -1.24
N TYR A 214 -12.45 3.22 -1.27
CA TYR A 214 -12.27 4.61 -1.65
C TYR A 214 -11.16 4.75 -2.69
N PHE A 215 -11.26 5.78 -3.54
CA PHE A 215 -10.19 6.21 -4.42
C PHE A 215 -10.26 7.73 -4.59
N VAL A 216 -9.17 8.35 -5.07
CA VAL A 216 -9.16 9.78 -5.36
C VAL A 216 -9.28 9.97 -6.88
N SER A 217 -10.45 10.38 -7.35
CA SER A 217 -10.64 10.68 -8.77
C SER A 217 -9.73 11.83 -9.21
N GLN A 218 -9.12 11.67 -10.38
CA GLN A 218 -8.23 12.64 -11.00
C GLN A 218 -7.16 13.12 -10.01
N MET A 219 -6.49 12.20 -9.30
CA MET A 219 -5.45 12.54 -8.33
C MET A 219 -4.27 13.22 -9.00
N ARG A 220 -3.90 14.41 -8.51
CA ARG A 220 -2.92 15.31 -9.12
C ARG A 220 -1.52 15.08 -8.56
N THR A 221 -0.50 15.55 -9.27
CA THR A 221 0.93 15.41 -8.87
C THR A 221 1.32 16.22 -7.64
N ASN A 222 0.47 17.16 -7.22
CA ASN A 222 0.60 17.92 -5.98
C ASN A 222 -0.23 17.32 -4.83
N GLU A 223 -0.54 16.02 -4.90
CA GLU A 223 -1.25 15.27 -3.88
C GLU A 223 -0.52 13.95 -3.58
N ALA A 224 -0.68 13.45 -2.35
CA ALA A 224 -0.22 12.13 -1.95
C ALA A 224 -1.26 11.45 -1.04
N LEU A 225 -1.40 10.14 -1.18
CA LEU A 225 -2.22 9.31 -0.31
C LEU A 225 -1.30 8.66 0.71
N LEU A 226 -1.62 8.81 2.00
CA LEU A 226 -0.98 8.09 3.08
C LEU A 226 -1.82 6.86 3.41
N LEU A 227 -1.17 5.70 3.57
CA LEU A 227 -1.82 4.45 3.95
C LEU A 227 -1.09 3.85 5.14
N LYS A 228 -1.79 3.67 6.26
CA LYS A 228 -1.29 2.97 7.44
C LYS A 228 -1.44 1.47 7.22
N VAL A 229 -0.35 0.83 6.85
CA VAL A 229 -0.28 -0.61 6.56
C VAL A 229 0.15 -1.44 7.76
N PHE A 230 0.59 -0.78 8.85
CA PHE A 230 0.76 -1.36 10.18
C PHE A 230 0.74 -0.25 11.24
N ASP A 231 0.18 -0.53 12.42
CA ASP A 231 0.39 0.28 13.63
C ASP A 231 0.51 -0.64 14.84
N SER A 232 1.51 -0.41 15.68
CA SER A 232 1.74 -1.21 16.89
C SER A 232 0.78 -0.88 18.02
N ALA A 233 0.05 0.24 17.95
CA ALA A 233 -0.94 0.57 18.97
C ALA A 233 -2.22 -0.25 18.83
N GLU A 234 -2.69 -0.81 19.96
CA GLU A 234 -3.95 -1.56 20.09
C GLU A 234 -5.01 -0.76 20.87
N ASP A 235 -5.05 0.56 20.68
CA ASP A 235 -5.94 1.49 21.39
C ASP A 235 -7.24 1.81 20.62
N GLY A 236 -7.59 0.96 19.65
CA GLY A 236 -8.80 1.07 18.82
C GLY A 236 -8.60 1.81 17.50
N ARG A 237 -7.43 2.41 17.25
CA ARG A 237 -7.12 2.97 15.93
C ARG A 237 -6.96 1.87 14.88
N SER A 238 -7.14 2.23 13.61
CA SER A 238 -6.85 1.36 12.48
C SER A 238 -5.38 0.97 12.42
N ARG A 239 -5.12 -0.30 12.07
CA ARG A 239 -3.78 -0.90 12.04
C ARG A 239 -3.39 -1.42 10.67
N TYR A 240 -4.37 -1.81 9.85
CA TYR A 240 -4.15 -2.39 8.52
C TYR A 240 -5.09 -1.74 7.53
N THR A 241 -4.57 -1.34 6.37
CA THR A 241 -5.36 -0.67 5.33
C THR A 241 -5.18 -1.45 4.03
N PRO A 242 -6.08 -2.41 3.74
CA PRO A 242 -6.05 -3.13 2.48
C PRO A 242 -6.10 -2.16 1.30
N HIS A 243 -5.31 -2.45 0.28
CA HIS A 243 -5.27 -1.63 -0.91
C HIS A 243 -5.04 -2.48 -2.16
N SER A 244 -5.46 -1.94 -3.29
CA SER A 244 -5.33 -2.59 -4.60
C SER A 244 -5.48 -1.56 -5.71
N ALA A 245 -4.86 -1.80 -6.86
CA ALA A 245 -5.20 -1.08 -8.07
C ALA A 245 -6.43 -1.71 -8.73
N PHE A 246 -7.29 -0.87 -9.29
CA PHE A 246 -8.47 -1.31 -10.03
C PHE A 246 -8.59 -0.56 -11.35
N LYS A 247 -9.29 -1.14 -12.32
CA LYS A 247 -9.57 -0.45 -13.59
C LYS A 247 -10.73 0.51 -13.39
N ASP A 248 -10.51 1.81 -13.52
CA ASP A 248 -11.60 2.78 -13.46
C ASP A 248 -12.43 2.68 -14.75
N PRO A 249 -13.73 2.34 -14.68
CA PRO A 249 -14.59 2.25 -15.86
C PRO A 249 -14.87 3.61 -16.50
N SER A 250 -14.58 4.72 -15.80
CA SER A 250 -14.73 6.08 -16.30
C SER A 250 -13.45 6.62 -16.97
N SER A 251 -12.37 5.83 -17.01
CA SER A 251 -11.14 6.20 -17.71
C SER A 251 -11.42 6.50 -19.20
N PRO A 252 -10.96 7.65 -19.73
CA PRO A 252 -11.00 7.92 -21.18
C PRO A 252 -10.26 6.84 -21.99
N ASP A 253 -10.69 6.61 -23.23
CA ASP A 253 -10.03 5.67 -24.15
C ASP A 253 -8.56 6.05 -24.43
N ASP A 254 -8.23 7.33 -24.36
CA ASP A 254 -6.88 7.88 -24.52
C ASP A 254 -6.17 8.18 -23.18
N ALA A 255 -6.68 7.64 -22.07
CA ALA A 255 -6.08 7.80 -20.76
C ALA A 255 -4.61 7.35 -20.77
N LYS A 256 -3.74 8.22 -20.27
CA LYS A 256 -2.32 7.89 -20.14
C LYS A 256 -2.13 6.87 -19.01
N PRO A 257 -1.28 5.85 -19.23
CA PRO A 257 -0.87 4.94 -18.16
C PRO A 257 -0.25 5.70 -17.00
N ARG A 258 -0.66 5.37 -15.78
CA ARG A 258 -0.18 6.07 -14.58
C ARG A 258 1.33 5.92 -14.42
N ILE A 259 1.96 7.01 -13.98
CA ILE A 259 3.33 7.00 -13.48
C ILE A 259 3.29 7.42 -12.01
N SER A 260 3.58 6.47 -11.13
CA SER A 260 3.40 6.62 -9.68
C SER A 260 4.57 6.03 -8.91
N ILE A 261 4.77 6.55 -7.69
CA ILE A 261 5.67 5.97 -6.70
C ILE A 261 4.90 5.69 -5.41
N GLU A 262 5.19 4.54 -4.83
CA GLU A 262 4.83 4.19 -3.46
C GLU A 262 6.11 4.09 -2.65
N THR A 263 6.30 4.98 -1.69
CA THR A 263 7.44 4.95 -0.76
C THR A 263 7.00 4.35 0.57
N ARG A 264 7.68 3.29 1.00
CA ARG A 264 7.46 2.67 2.30
C ARG A 264 8.26 3.39 3.36
N THR A 265 7.60 3.74 4.46
CA THR A 265 8.22 4.38 5.61
C THR A 265 7.86 3.64 6.89
N VAL A 266 8.72 3.76 7.90
CA VAL A 266 8.40 3.44 9.29
C VAL A 266 8.48 4.71 10.11
N ALA A 267 7.40 5.03 10.81
CA ALA A 267 7.25 6.17 11.69
C ALA A 267 7.31 5.72 13.15
N PHE A 268 8.05 6.43 13.99
CA PHE A 268 8.15 6.22 15.43
C PHE A 268 7.58 7.42 16.16
N PHE A 269 6.88 7.14 17.27
CA PHE A 269 6.20 8.14 18.11
C PHE A 269 6.80 8.13 19.52
N ASP A 270 6.59 9.21 20.26
CA ASP A 270 6.98 9.32 21.68
C ASP A 270 6.08 8.49 22.61
#